data_AF-A0A9P9M1C8-F1
#
_entry.id   AF-A0A9P9M1C8-F1
#
_cell.length_a   1.000
_cell.length_b   1.000
_cell.length_c   1.000
_cell.angle_alpha   90.00
_cell.angle_beta   90.00
_cell.angle_gamma   90.00
#
_symmetry.space_group_name_H-M   'P 1'
#
loop_
_entity.id
_entity.type
_entity.pdbx_description
1 polymer ?
#
loop_
_entity_poly.entity_id
_entity_poly.type
_entity_poly.pdbx_seq_one_letter_code
_entity_poly.pdbx_strand_id
1 'polypeptide(L)'
;MDKHERPHKCTVSNCKVTDFTNSGDLKRHQRTVHGTGIFFCPVPSCKRHTRGFGRKDNREEHVKRVHSIETTMNSRTPERQDSGDQSSQSELVGGGSSMFEGGDSEMEVLPAEKASFATSKFSLAAKLEELRDAKSAAIAEVAAKYDKDIDAVERVLSLT
;
A
#
# COMPACT_ATOMS: atom_id res chain seq x y z
N MET A 1 0.05 51.11 -23.25
CA MET A 1 0.35 50.75 -21.85
C MET A 1 1.20 49.48 -21.85
N ASP A 2 2.48 49.63 -21.54
CA ASP A 2 3.47 48.54 -21.48
C ASP A 2 3.17 47.57 -20.33
N LYS A 3 2.54 46.45 -20.68
CA LYS A 3 2.20 45.35 -19.77
C LYS A 3 3.42 44.44 -19.51
N HIS A 4 4.54 45.03 -19.10
CA HIS A 4 5.77 44.30 -18.78
C HIS A 4 6.08 44.28 -17.29
N GLU A 5 5.11 44.62 -16.43
CA GLU A 5 5.27 44.40 -15.00
C GLU A 5 5.17 42.89 -14.73
N ARG A 6 6.24 42.31 -14.19
CA ARG A 6 6.32 40.92 -13.74
C ARG A 6 6.24 40.86 -12.22
N PRO A 7 5.09 41.14 -11.59
CA PRO A 7 4.99 41.23 -10.13
C PRO A 7 5.04 39.86 -9.44
N HIS A 8 4.85 38.76 -10.19
CA HIS A 8 4.69 37.44 -9.62
C HIS A 8 6.02 36.67 -9.60
N LYS A 9 6.70 36.71 -8.46
CA LYS A 9 7.99 36.02 -8.22
C LYS A 9 7.84 34.76 -7.38
N CYS A 10 8.70 33.78 -7.61
CA CYS A 10 8.75 32.59 -6.77
C CYS A 10 9.47 32.90 -5.45
N THR A 11 8.84 32.58 -4.32
CA THR A 11 9.34 32.88 -2.96
C THR A 11 10.23 31.79 -2.37
N VAL A 12 10.54 30.73 -3.13
CA VAL A 12 11.33 29.59 -2.63
C VAL A 12 12.82 29.90 -2.68
N SER A 13 13.47 29.83 -1.53
CA SER A 13 14.93 29.92 -1.40
C SER A 13 15.59 28.85 -2.28
N ASN A 14 16.39 29.27 -3.27
CA ASN A 14 17.08 28.48 -4.30
C ASN A 14 16.35 28.31 -5.66
N CYS A 15 15.22 28.99 -5.90
CA CYS A 15 14.61 29.00 -7.23
C CYS A 15 15.25 30.07 -8.15
N LYS A 16 15.85 29.65 -9.28
CA LYS A 16 16.55 30.53 -10.25
C LYS A 16 15.64 31.14 -11.34
N VAL A 17 14.32 31.02 -11.23
CA VAL A 17 13.41 31.44 -12.32
C VAL A 17 13.14 32.95 -12.26
N THR A 18 13.16 33.60 -13.43
CA THR A 18 12.83 35.02 -13.61
C THR A 18 11.35 35.27 -13.35
N ASP A 19 11.02 36.46 -12.84
CA ASP A 19 9.66 36.85 -12.46
C ASP A 19 8.64 36.61 -13.59
N PHE A 20 7.42 36.22 -13.22
CA PHE A 20 6.33 35.93 -14.13
C PHE A 20 5.44 37.16 -14.34
N THR A 21 4.97 37.35 -15.58
CA THR A 21 3.97 38.38 -15.94
C THR A 21 2.57 38.01 -15.48
N ASN A 22 2.30 36.72 -15.23
CA ASN A 22 0.99 36.22 -14.84
C ASN A 22 1.07 35.30 -13.62
N SER A 23 0.14 35.47 -12.68
CA SER A 23 -0.02 34.61 -11.50
C SER A 23 -0.29 33.14 -11.85
N GLY A 24 -0.89 32.85 -13.01
CA GLY A 24 -1.12 31.50 -13.50
C GLY A 24 0.17 30.73 -13.77
N ASP A 25 1.16 31.38 -14.38
CA ASP A 25 2.47 30.79 -14.66
C ASP A 25 3.26 30.56 -13.37
N LEU A 26 3.17 31.48 -12.41
CA LEU A 26 3.75 31.28 -11.07
C LEU A 26 3.13 30.07 -10.37
N LYS A 27 1.80 29.92 -10.37
CA LYS A 27 1.13 28.74 -9.77
C LYS A 27 1.50 27.44 -10.48
N ARG A 28 1.60 27.46 -11.81
CA ARG A 28 2.05 26.30 -12.59
C ARG A 28 3.49 25.93 -12.23
N HIS A 29 4.38 26.92 -12.19
CA HIS A 29 5.77 26.77 -11.75
C HIS A 29 5.86 26.23 -10.32
N GLN A 30 5.06 26.76 -9.39
CA GLN A 30 5.01 26.26 -8.03
C GLN A 30 4.53 24.81 -7.96
N ARG A 31 3.63 24.35 -8.81
CA ARG A 31 3.19 22.94 -8.84
C ARG A 31 4.22 22.00 -9.47
N THR A 32 4.92 22.44 -10.51
CA THR A 32 5.85 21.57 -11.25
C THR A 32 7.25 21.55 -10.66
N VAL A 33 7.70 22.68 -10.08
CA VAL A 33 9.04 22.84 -9.51
C VAL A 33 9.02 22.72 -7.98
N HIS A 34 7.95 23.19 -7.33
CA HIS A 34 7.81 23.20 -5.88
C HIS A 34 6.62 22.41 -5.36
N GLY A 35 5.91 21.68 -6.24
CA GLY A 35 4.67 21.01 -5.87
C GLY A 35 5.02 19.95 -4.85
N THR A 36 4.60 20.19 -3.61
CA THR A 36 4.87 19.37 -2.42
C THR A 36 4.09 18.06 -2.45
N GLY A 37 4.12 17.36 -3.57
CA GLY A 37 3.89 15.92 -3.64
C GLY A 37 5.24 15.23 -3.69
N ILE A 38 6.10 15.45 -2.69
CA ILE A 38 7.32 14.66 -2.59
C ILE A 38 6.89 13.28 -2.10
N PHE A 39 6.88 12.32 -3.01
CA PHE A 39 6.55 10.94 -2.68
C PHE A 39 7.82 10.24 -2.22
N PHE A 40 7.86 9.80 -0.97
CA PHE A 40 9.02 9.10 -0.43
C PHE A 40 8.95 7.60 -0.73
N CYS A 41 10.10 6.96 -0.88
CA CYS A 41 10.16 5.50 -0.87
C CYS A 41 9.74 5.00 0.52
N PRO A 42 8.87 3.98 0.66
CA PRO A 42 8.46 3.44 1.97
C PRO A 42 9.55 2.65 2.69
N VAL A 43 10.66 2.32 2.00
CA VAL A 43 11.75 1.53 2.57
C VAL A 43 12.74 2.45 3.29
N PRO A 44 12.89 2.36 4.64
CA PRO A 44 13.70 3.30 5.42
C PRO A 44 15.20 3.20 5.15
N SER A 45 15.68 2.04 4.67
CA SER A 45 17.07 1.83 4.23
C SER A 45 17.34 2.41 2.83
N CYS A 46 16.32 2.88 2.10
CA CYS A 46 16.49 3.39 0.76
C CYS A 46 16.91 4.87 0.76
N LYS A 47 17.94 5.22 -0.01
CA LYS A 47 18.42 6.61 -0.19
C LYS A 47 17.33 7.58 -0.70
N ARG A 48 16.29 7.05 -1.34
CA ARG A 48 15.12 7.81 -1.82
C ARG A 48 14.01 7.98 -0.78
N HIS A 49 14.14 7.40 0.41
CA HIS A 49 13.24 7.65 1.55
C HIS A 49 13.38 9.07 2.10
N THR A 50 14.59 9.65 2.05
CA THR A 50 14.85 11.02 2.54
C THR A 50 14.80 12.07 1.44
N ARG A 51 15.20 11.72 0.22
CA ARG A 51 15.18 12.65 -0.94
C ARG A 51 13.84 12.70 -1.68
N GLY A 52 13.10 11.60 -1.68
CA GLY A 52 11.80 11.48 -2.35
C GLY A 52 11.82 11.63 -3.88
N PHE A 53 10.60 11.71 -4.43
CA PHE A 53 10.30 11.84 -5.85
C PHE A 53 9.29 12.97 -6.06
N GLY A 54 9.46 13.78 -7.10
CA GLY A 54 8.48 14.84 -7.43
C GLY A 54 7.17 14.35 -8.02
N ARG A 55 7.02 13.03 -8.26
CA ARG A 55 5.80 12.40 -8.79
C ARG A 55 5.61 10.99 -8.22
N LYS A 56 4.34 10.56 -8.13
CA LYS A 56 3.92 9.29 -7.51
C LYS A 56 4.35 8.08 -8.32
N ASP A 57 4.19 8.15 -9.64
CA ASP A 57 4.59 7.14 -10.62
C ASP A 57 6.07 6.79 -10.53
N ASN A 58 6.94 7.79 -10.44
CA ASN A 58 8.39 7.59 -10.29
C ASN A 58 8.73 6.87 -8.98
N ARG A 59 7.98 7.13 -7.90
CA ARG A 59 8.13 6.42 -6.64
C ARG A 59 7.66 4.97 -6.77
N GLU A 60 6.51 4.73 -7.39
CA GLU A 60 5.95 3.39 -7.60
C GLU A 60 6.85 2.52 -8.47
N GLU A 61 7.37 3.09 -9.57
CA GLU A 61 8.31 2.40 -10.45
C GLU A 61 9.65 2.12 -9.74
N HIS A 62 10.14 3.06 -8.93
CA HIS A 62 11.33 2.83 -8.11
C HIS A 62 11.14 1.67 -7.14
N VAL A 63 10.02 1.63 -6.42
CA VAL A 63 9.69 0.50 -5.53
C VAL A 63 9.63 -0.79 -6.34
N LYS A 64 9.05 -0.75 -7.55
CA LYS A 64 8.98 -1.94 -8.42
C LYS A 64 10.35 -2.41 -8.93
N ARG A 65 11.28 -1.52 -9.25
CA ARG A 65 12.60 -1.91 -9.78
C ARG A 65 13.60 -2.27 -8.68
N VAL A 66 13.53 -1.57 -7.54
CA VAL A 66 14.55 -1.64 -6.48
C VAL A 66 14.08 -2.51 -5.31
N HIS A 67 12.77 -2.65 -5.10
CA HIS A 67 12.20 -3.33 -3.93
C HIS A 67 11.17 -4.43 -4.25
N SER A 68 10.84 -4.72 -5.53
CA SER A 68 9.89 -5.80 -5.88
C SER A 68 10.35 -7.21 -5.55
N ILE A 69 11.60 -7.42 -5.14
CA ILE A 69 12.06 -8.73 -4.65
C ILE A 69 11.76 -8.90 -3.14
N GLU A 70 11.54 -7.81 -2.39
CA GLU A 70 11.36 -7.84 -0.93
C GLU A 70 9.98 -7.33 -0.44
N THR A 71 9.12 -6.83 -1.33
CA THR A 71 7.85 -6.19 -0.95
C THR A 71 6.67 -7.17 -1.02
N THR A 72 6.70 -8.25 -0.25
CA THR A 72 5.49 -9.07 0.05
C THR A 72 4.84 -8.64 1.38
N MET A 73 5.45 -7.73 2.14
CA MET A 73 4.95 -7.29 3.43
C MET A 73 4.76 -5.76 3.41
N ASN A 74 3.55 -5.28 3.70
CA ASN A 74 3.14 -3.87 3.87
C ASN A 74 2.61 -3.09 2.66
N SER A 75 1.51 -3.56 2.06
CA SER A 75 0.53 -2.65 1.45
C SER A 75 -0.90 -3.18 1.64
N ARG A 76 -1.50 -2.91 2.81
CA ARG A 76 -2.97 -2.88 2.96
C ARG A 76 -3.42 -1.42 2.92
N THR A 77 -4.08 -1.07 1.81
CA THR A 77 -5.19 -0.13 1.56
C THR A 77 -5.40 1.13 2.42
N PRO A 78 -5.96 2.19 1.81
CA PRO A 78 -7.41 2.36 2.01
C PRO A 78 -8.21 2.59 0.72
N GLU A 79 -9.51 2.38 0.93
CA GLU A 79 -10.64 2.23 0.03
C GLU A 79 -10.98 3.47 -0.82
N ARG A 80 -11.62 3.22 -1.96
CA ARG A 80 -12.62 4.10 -2.55
C ARG A 80 -13.85 3.24 -2.87
N GLN A 81 -14.94 3.55 -2.19
CA GLN A 81 -16.29 3.10 -2.50
C GLN A 81 -16.76 3.82 -3.77
N ASP A 82 -17.32 3.08 -4.71
CA ASP A 82 -18.34 3.57 -5.64
C ASP A 82 -19.30 2.41 -5.96
N SER A 83 -20.57 2.75 -6.03
CA SER A 83 -21.73 1.86 -5.86
C SER A 83 -22.49 1.65 -7.17
N GLY A 84 -23.14 0.49 -7.31
CA GLY A 84 -24.26 0.23 -8.23
C GLY A 84 -23.86 -0.34 -9.60
N ASP A 85 -24.60 -1.22 -10.26
CA ASP A 85 -25.92 -1.78 -10.00
C ASP A 85 -26.16 -2.95 -10.99
N GLN A 86 -26.79 -4.01 -10.49
CA GLN A 86 -27.69 -5.02 -11.10
C GLN A 86 -27.51 -5.50 -12.57
N SER A 87 -27.44 -6.82 -12.74
CA SER A 87 -28.57 -7.66 -13.19
C SER A 87 -28.16 -8.82 -14.11
N SER A 88 -28.32 -10.04 -13.56
CA SER A 88 -29.01 -11.22 -14.13
C SER A 88 -28.54 -11.92 -15.42
N GLN A 89 -28.62 -13.26 -15.32
CA GLN A 89 -28.93 -14.28 -16.35
C GLN A 89 -27.75 -15.15 -16.88
N SER A 90 -27.72 -16.42 -16.38
CA SER A 90 -27.84 -17.71 -17.12
C SER A 90 -26.99 -17.91 -18.40
N GLU A 91 -26.29 -19.00 -18.73
CA GLU A 91 -26.46 -20.45 -18.52
C GLU A 91 -25.14 -21.22 -18.75
N LEU A 92 -25.23 -22.52 -18.45
CA LEU A 92 -24.32 -23.64 -18.61
C LEU A 92 -23.84 -23.86 -20.07
N VAL A 93 -22.62 -24.37 -20.27
CA VAL A 93 -22.30 -25.73 -20.80
C VAL A 93 -20.77 -25.89 -20.96
N GLY A 94 -20.30 -27.13 -20.81
CA GLY A 94 -18.90 -27.50 -20.58
C GLY A 94 -18.03 -27.80 -21.80
N GLY A 95 -16.91 -28.47 -21.54
CA GLY A 95 -15.99 -29.02 -22.56
C GLY A 95 -14.54 -28.98 -22.08
N GLY A 96 -13.99 -30.15 -21.73
CA GLY A 96 -12.72 -30.29 -20.99
C GLY A 96 -11.46 -30.45 -21.83
N SER A 97 -10.59 -31.36 -21.34
CA SER A 97 -9.18 -31.66 -21.69
C SER A 97 -8.20 -30.89 -20.76
N SER A 98 -7.17 -31.47 -20.15
CA SER A 98 -6.42 -32.70 -20.43
C SER A 98 -5.67 -33.13 -19.17
N MET A 99 -5.47 -34.44 -19.08
CA MET A 99 -4.64 -35.21 -18.15
C MET A 99 -3.18 -34.73 -18.03
N PHE A 100 -2.59 -34.94 -16.85
CA PHE A 100 -1.20 -35.39 -16.73
C PHE A 100 -1.11 -36.37 -15.54
N GLU A 101 -1.04 -37.66 -15.86
CA GLU A 101 -0.60 -38.72 -14.94
C GLU A 101 0.86 -39.06 -15.23
N GLY A 102 1.56 -39.49 -14.17
CA GLY A 102 2.63 -40.47 -14.29
C GLY A 102 4.03 -39.91 -14.10
N GLY A 103 4.69 -40.40 -13.05
CA GLY A 103 6.11 -40.21 -12.81
C GLY A 103 6.48 -40.70 -11.42
N ASP A 104 6.39 -42.01 -11.22
CA ASP A 104 7.06 -42.67 -10.10
C ASP A 104 8.57 -42.52 -10.25
N SER A 105 9.26 -42.32 -9.13
CA SER A 105 10.63 -42.77 -8.93
C SER A 105 10.92 -42.63 -7.44
N GLU A 106 10.78 -43.76 -6.74
CA GLU A 106 11.60 -44.05 -5.58
C GLU A 106 13.07 -43.78 -5.94
N MET A 107 13.77 -42.99 -5.12
CA MET A 107 15.08 -43.43 -4.68
C MET A 107 15.45 -42.79 -3.34
N GLU A 108 15.80 -43.70 -2.44
CA GLU A 108 16.38 -43.58 -1.13
C GLU A 108 17.55 -42.57 -1.00
N VAL A 109 17.85 -42.31 0.28
CA VAL A 109 19.16 -41.95 0.87
C VAL A 109 19.27 -40.53 1.44
N LEU A 110 19.33 -40.54 2.78
CA LEU A 110 19.64 -39.48 3.73
C LEU A 110 20.91 -38.70 3.34
N PRO A 111 20.94 -37.38 3.61
CA PRO A 111 22.09 -36.87 4.36
C PRO A 111 21.68 -36.19 5.66
N ALA A 112 22.28 -36.67 6.74
CA ALA A 112 22.16 -36.18 8.10
C ALA A 112 22.85 -34.82 8.28
N GLU A 113 22.26 -33.71 7.79
CA GLU A 113 22.73 -32.34 8.11
C GLU A 113 21.58 -31.30 8.22
N LYS A 114 20.31 -31.72 8.39
CA LYS A 114 19.13 -30.82 8.48
C LYS A 114 18.48 -30.74 9.88
N ALA A 115 19.17 -31.24 10.91
CA ALA A 115 18.64 -31.25 12.29
C ALA A 115 18.51 -29.84 12.91
N SER A 116 19.31 -28.87 12.45
CA SER A 116 19.36 -27.50 13.00
C SER A 116 18.33 -26.54 12.40
N PHE A 117 17.71 -26.87 11.26
CA PHE A 117 16.73 -26.01 10.60
C PHE A 117 15.27 -26.34 10.98
N ALA A 118 14.99 -27.58 11.37
CA ALA A 118 13.65 -28.04 11.74
C ALA A 118 13.16 -27.45 13.08
N THR A 119 14.06 -27.29 14.06
CA THR A 119 13.77 -26.65 15.35
C THR A 119 13.42 -25.17 15.19
N SER A 120 14.08 -24.48 14.24
CA SER A 120 13.85 -23.07 13.93
C SER A 120 12.48 -22.82 13.27
N LYS A 121 12.04 -23.68 12.34
CA LYS A 121 10.72 -23.53 11.71
C LYS A 121 9.55 -23.80 12.65
N PHE A 122 9.67 -24.79 13.53
CA PHE A 122 8.65 -25.09 14.52
C PHE A 122 8.48 -23.94 15.52
N SER A 123 9.59 -23.36 15.99
CA SER A 123 9.58 -22.17 16.86
C SER A 123 8.92 -20.96 16.19
N LEU A 124 9.18 -20.72 14.91
CA LEU A 124 8.54 -19.63 14.16
C LEU A 124 7.04 -19.87 13.95
N ALA A 125 6.61 -21.11 13.70
CA ALA A 125 5.20 -21.45 13.55
C ALA A 125 4.43 -21.20 14.86
N ALA A 126 4.97 -21.62 16.00
CA ALA A 126 4.39 -21.35 17.32
C ALA A 126 4.32 -19.84 17.62
N LYS A 127 5.39 -19.08 17.31
CA LYS A 127 5.37 -17.63 17.51
C LYS A 127 4.37 -16.92 16.60
N LEU A 128 4.15 -17.44 15.40
CA LEU A 128 3.16 -16.92 14.46
C LEU A 128 1.74 -17.13 14.99
N GLU A 129 1.44 -18.29 15.56
CA GLU A 129 0.15 -18.57 16.21
C GLU A 129 -0.09 -17.66 17.41
N GLU A 130 0.90 -17.52 18.30
CA GLU A 130 0.85 -16.61 19.45
C GLU A 130 0.56 -15.16 19.01
N LEU A 131 1.19 -14.69 17.93
CA LEU A 131 0.94 -13.35 17.38
C LEU A 131 -0.45 -13.21 16.76
N ARG A 132 -1.02 -14.28 16.20
CA ARG A 132 -2.40 -14.27 15.69
C ARG A 132 -3.40 -14.14 16.84
N ASP A 133 -3.17 -14.86 17.93
CA ASP A 133 -4.04 -14.81 19.11
C ASP A 133 -3.93 -13.46 19.84
N ALA A 134 -2.71 -12.94 20.01
CA ALA A 134 -2.52 -11.60 20.57
C ALA A 134 -3.21 -10.53 19.71
N LYS A 135 -3.15 -10.67 18.39
CA LYS A 135 -3.84 -9.76 17.46
C LYS A 135 -5.36 -9.88 17.57
N SER A 136 -5.92 -11.09 17.62
CA SER A 136 -7.37 -11.28 17.72
C SER A 136 -7.91 -10.76 19.06
N ALA A 137 -7.18 -10.98 20.15
CA ALA A 137 -7.51 -10.43 21.47
C ALA A 137 -7.52 -8.89 21.48
N ALA A 138 -6.48 -8.26 20.92
CA ALA A 138 -6.43 -6.79 20.83
C ALA A 138 -7.57 -6.20 19.98
N ILE A 139 -7.93 -6.87 18.87
CA ILE A 139 -9.08 -6.46 18.05
C ILE A 139 -10.38 -6.59 18.84
N ALA A 140 -10.58 -7.68 19.57
CA ALA A 140 -11.77 -7.90 20.38
C ALA A 140 -11.92 -6.85 21.50
N GLU A 141 -10.83 -6.45 22.14
CA GLU A 141 -10.84 -5.39 23.16
C GLU A 141 -11.29 -4.04 22.57
N VAL A 142 -10.72 -3.66 21.42
CA VAL A 142 -11.10 -2.43 20.73
C VAL A 142 -12.56 -2.50 20.26
N ALA A 143 -12.99 -3.63 19.68
CA ALA A 143 -14.36 -3.84 19.24
C ALA A 143 -15.34 -3.69 20.41
N ALA A 144 -15.08 -4.32 21.56
CA ALA A 144 -15.95 -4.24 22.73
C ALA A 144 -16.12 -2.82 23.29
N LYS A 145 -15.15 -1.91 23.06
CA LYS A 145 -15.32 -0.49 23.39
C LYS A 145 -16.34 0.16 22.47
N TYR A 146 -16.22 -0.05 21.16
CA TYR A 146 -17.14 0.53 20.18
C TYR A 146 -18.53 -0.10 20.25
N ASP A 147 -18.64 -1.39 20.52
CA ASP A 147 -19.94 -2.07 20.69
C ASP A 147 -20.76 -1.41 21.81
N LYS A 148 -20.12 -1.04 22.93
CA LYS A 148 -20.79 -0.30 24.02
C LYS A 148 -21.26 1.08 23.58
N ASP A 149 -20.43 1.79 22.81
CA ASP A 149 -20.75 3.12 22.29
C ASP A 149 -21.93 3.01 21.29
N ILE A 150 -21.94 1.98 20.44
CA ILE A 150 -23.02 1.68 19.49
C ILE A 150 -24.32 1.36 20.25
N ASP A 151 -24.28 0.42 21.20
CA ASP A 151 -25.44 0.07 22.03
C ASP A 151 -26.04 1.28 22.74
N ALA A 152 -25.19 2.19 23.23
CA ALA A 152 -25.66 3.42 23.87
C ALA A 152 -26.42 4.32 22.88
N VAL A 153 -25.90 4.47 21.66
CA VAL A 153 -26.56 5.24 20.59
C VAL A 153 -27.86 4.57 20.15
N GLU A 154 -27.89 3.26 19.97
CA GLU A 154 -29.09 2.51 19.57
C GLU A 154 -30.22 2.64 20.60
N ARG A 155 -29.89 2.62 21.91
CA ARG A 155 -30.88 2.86 22.96
C ARG A 155 -31.50 4.26 22.87
N VAL A 156 -30.72 5.29 22.56
CA VAL A 156 -31.23 6.66 22.41
C VAL A 156 -32.14 6.76 21.20
N LEU A 157 -31.74 6.17 20.06
CA LEU A 157 -32.55 6.16 18.84
C LEU A 157 -33.88 5.40 19.02
N SER A 158 -33.89 4.36 19.84
CA SER A 158 -35.11 3.59 20.13
C SER A 158 -36.14 4.36 20.96
N LEU A 159 -35.77 5.51 21.54
CA LEU A 159 -36.64 6.34 22.39
C LEU A 159 -37.21 7.57 21.65
N THR A 160 -36.80 7.83 20.40
CA THR A 160 -37.28 8.93 19.55
C THR A 160 -38.24 8.44 18.48
#